data_AF-A0A4Q2K969-F1
#
_entry.id   AF-A0A4Q2K969-F1
#
_cell.length_a   1.000
_cell.length_b   1.000
_cell.length_c   1.000
_cell.angle_alpha   90.00
_cell.angle_beta   90.00
_cell.angle_gamma   90.00
#
_symmetry.space_group_name_H-M   'P 1'
#
loop_
_entity.id
_entity.type
_entity.pdbx_description
1 polymer ?
#
loop_
_entity_poly.entity_id
_entity_poly.type
_entity_poly.pdbx_seq_one_letter_code
_entity_poly.pdbx_strand_id
1 'polypeptide(L)' 'MSCPNVNECICPKVSCPNHGQCRKCVMKHRVTDSLPYCLFPDNDGDKSNENHYRVLKKRFEEN' A
#
# COMPACT_ATOMS: atom_id res chain seq x y z
N MET A 1 -12.19 6.82 -19.27
CA MET A 1 -11.58 7.57 -18.15
C MET A 1 -10.13 7.12 -18.03
N SER A 2 -9.19 7.86 -18.62
CA SER A 2 -7.76 7.61 -18.43
C SER A 2 -7.31 8.46 -17.24
N CYS A 3 -6.83 7.83 -16.17
CA CYS A 3 -6.27 8.55 -15.03
C CYS A 3 -4.80 8.83 -15.35
N PRO A 4 -4.37 10.10 -15.52
CA PRO A 4 -3.00 10.43 -15.92
C PRO A 4 -1.95 10.05 -14.85
N ASN A 5 -2.39 9.77 -13.62
CA ASN A 5 -1.54 9.33 -12.49
C ASN A 5 -1.62 7.82 -12.24
N VAL A 6 -1.95 7.00 -13.24
CA VAL A 6 -1.85 5.54 -13.10
C VAL A 6 -0.38 5.17 -13.14
N ASN A 7 0.25 5.14 -11.97
CA ASN A 7 1.48 4.36 -11.80
C ASN A 7 1.16 2.90 -12.08
N GLU A 8 2.06 2.23 -12.79
CA GLU A 8 1.97 0.80 -13.03
C GLU A 8 1.85 0.03 -11.70
N CYS A 9 1.02 -1.02 -11.67
CA CYS A 9 0.82 -1.76 -10.43
C CYS A 9 2.05 -2.63 -10.11
N ILE A 10 2.93 -2.13 -9.25
CA ILE A 10 4.14 -2.82 -8.77
C ILE A 10 3.88 -3.89 -7.69
N CYS A 11 2.62 -4.28 -7.45
CA CYS A 11 2.31 -5.29 -6.43
C CYS A 11 2.90 -6.65 -6.84
N PRO A 12 3.71 -7.31 -6.00
CA PRO A 12 4.35 -8.58 -6.38
C PRO A 12 3.36 -9.75 -6.45
N LYS A 13 2.17 -9.63 -5.84
CA LYS A 13 1.15 -10.69 -5.83
C LYS A 13 0.31 -10.66 -7.11
N VAL A 14 0.92 -11.08 -8.22
CA VAL A 14 0.29 -11.11 -9.56
C VAL A 14 -0.96 -11.99 -9.65
N SER A 15 -1.09 -12.99 -8.76
CA SER A 15 -2.27 -13.85 -8.66
C SER A 15 -3.47 -13.20 -7.95
N CYS A 16 -3.33 -11.98 -7.42
CA CYS A 16 -4.42 -11.29 -6.76
C CYS A 16 -5.50 -10.89 -7.77
N PRO A 17 -6.80 -11.17 -7.52
CA PRO A 17 -7.88 -10.77 -8.43
C PRO A 17 -8.05 -9.25 -8.58
N ASN A 18 -7.45 -8.48 -7.66
CA ASN A 18 -7.42 -7.02 -7.69
C ASN A 18 -6.09 -6.45 -8.21
N HIS A 19 -5.15 -7.27 -8.69
CA HIS A 19 -3.89 -6.80 -9.29
C HIS A 19 -4.18 -5.91 -10.51
N GLY A 20 -3.45 -4.80 -10.65
CA GLY A 20 -3.72 -3.76 -11.66
C GLY A 20 -4.99 -2.91 -11.42
N GLN A 21 -5.88 -3.30 -10.51
CA GLN A 21 -7.15 -2.61 -10.25
C GLN A 21 -7.05 -1.73 -8.99
N CYS A 22 -6.34 -0.60 -9.09
CA CYS A 22 -5.98 0.27 -7.94
C CYS A 22 -7.15 0.58 -7.01
N ARG A 23 -8.32 0.96 -7.53
CA ARG A 23 -9.49 1.27 -6.68
C ARG A 23 -9.95 0.06 -5.85
N LYS A 24 -10.02 -1.14 -6.45
CA LYS A 24 -10.40 -2.37 -5.74
C LYS A 24 -9.32 -2.82 -4.76
N CYS A 25 -8.05 -2.62 -5.13
CA CYS A 25 -6.91 -2.88 -4.26
C CYS A 25 -7.02 -2.03 -2.97
N VAL A 26 -7.18 -0.71 -3.09
CA VAL A 26 -7.31 0.21 -1.95
C VAL A 26 -8.53 -0.13 -1.09
N MET A 27 -9.70 -0.39 -1.69
CA MET A 27 -10.91 -0.75 -0.94
C MET A 27 -10.72 -2.03 -0.12
N LYS A 28 -10.09 -3.05 -0.69
CA LYS A 28 -9.75 -4.29 0.03
C LYS A 28 -8.80 -4.01 1.18
N HIS A 29 -7.69 -3.33 0.90
CA HIS A 29 -6.63 -3.13 1.88
C HIS A 29 -7.05 -2.21 3.04
N ARG A 30 -7.97 -1.26 2.79
CA ARG A 30 -8.58 -0.40 3.82
C ARG A 30 -9.26 -1.17 4.96
N VAL A 31 -9.78 -2.36 4.68
CA VAL A 31 -10.51 -3.20 5.67
C VAL A 31 -9.69 -4.39 6.15
N THR A 32 -8.40 -4.46 5.78
CA THR A 32 -7.49 -5.53 6.21
C THR A 32 -6.30 -4.95 6.94
N ASP A 33 -5.61 -5.77 7.72
CA ASP A 33 -4.32 -5.38 8.30
C ASP A 33 -3.17 -5.48 7.29
N SER A 34 -3.35 -4.87 6.11
CA SER A 34 -2.30 -4.83 5.10
C SER A 34 -2.45 -3.60 4.21
N LEU A 35 -1.36 -2.87 3.99
CA LEU A 35 -1.32 -1.68 3.17
C LEU A 35 -1.17 -2.02 1.66
N PRO A 36 -1.73 -1.20 0.76
CA PRO A 36 -1.50 -1.35 -0.67
C PRO A 36 -0.03 -1.15 -1.02
N TYR A 37 0.60 -2.17 -1.60
CA TYR A 37 2.03 -2.15 -1.94
C TYR A 37 2.41 -0.93 -2.81
N CYS A 38 1.60 -0.64 -3.84
CA CYS A 38 1.87 0.45 -4.79
C CYS A 38 1.79 1.86 -4.16
N LEU A 39 1.14 2.00 -3.00
CA LEU A 39 1.03 3.29 -2.29
C LEU A 39 2.06 3.42 -1.17
N PHE A 40 2.58 2.30 -0.67
CA PHE A 40 3.54 2.25 0.43
C PHE A 40 4.77 1.42 0.05
N PRO A 41 5.50 1.78 -1.03
CA PRO A 41 6.68 1.02 -1.45
C PRO A 41 7.75 0.99 -0.35
N ASP A 42 7.95 2.11 0.35
CA ASP A 42 9.06 2.34 1.29
C ASP A 42 8.83 1.83 2.72
N ASN A 43 7.86 0.95 2.94
CA ASN A 43 7.54 0.40 4.27
C ASN A 43 8.26 -0.94 4.53
N ASP A 44 9.57 -1.02 4.25
CA ASP A 44 10.50 -2.14 4.57
C ASP A 44 9.95 -3.59 4.40
N GLY A 45 9.13 -3.82 3.38
CA GLY A 45 8.48 -5.11 3.13
C GLY A 45 7.31 -5.46 4.07
N ASP A 46 7.32 -5.04 5.34
CA ASP A 46 6.19 -5.26 6.28
C ASP A 46 5.08 -4.23 6.04
N LYS A 47 3.96 -4.70 5.49
CA LYS A 47 2.80 -3.87 5.14
C LYS A 47 1.69 -3.88 6.19
N SER A 48 1.92 -4.34 7.42
CA SER A 48 0.94 -4.23 8.50
C SER A 48 0.68 -2.76 8.88
N ASN A 49 -0.51 -2.46 9.40
CA ASN A 49 -0.80 -1.11 9.88
C ASN A 49 0.04 -0.76 11.12
N GLU A 50 0.35 -1.75 11.96
CA GLU A 50 1.20 -1.56 13.14
C GLU A 50 2.60 -1.11 12.75
N ASN A 51 3.25 -1.78 11.79
CA ASN A 51 4.58 -1.37 11.33
C ASN A 51 4.54 0.05 10.75
N HIS A 52 3.53 0.35 9.93
CA HIS A 52 3.37 1.70 9.38
C HIS A 52 3.21 2.77 10.46
N TYR A 53 2.43 2.50 11.51
CA TYR A 53 2.30 3.39 12.66
C TYR A 53 3.64 3.61 13.35
N ARG A 54 4.43 2.56 13.59
CA ARG A 54 5.76 2.68 14.21
C ARG A 54 6.73 3.53 13.37
N VAL A 55 6.74 3.34 12.05
CA VAL A 55 7.56 4.16 11.12
C VAL A 55 7.16 5.63 11.19
N LEU A 56 5.85 5.92 11.14
CA LEU A 56 5.34 7.29 11.24
C LEU A 56 5.67 7.91 12.60
N LYS A 57 5.45 7.18 13.69
CA LYS A 57 5.74 7.63 15.05
C LYS A 57 7.21 8.03 15.18
N LYS A 58 8.13 7.15 14.77
CA LYS A 58 9.57 7.44 14.77
C LYS A 58 9.90 8.70 13.97
N ARG A 59 9.33 8.85 12.78
CA ARG A 59 9.57 10.02 11.91
C ARG A 59 9.09 11.34 12.51
N PHE A 60 8.02 11.35 13.29
CA PHE A 60 7.43 12.59 13.79
C PHE A 60 7.71 12.90 15.26
N GLU A 61 8.02 11.88 16.07
CA GLU A 61 8.20 12.04 17.52
C GLU A 61 9.64 11.84 17.99
N GLU A 62 10.46 11.09 17.25
CA GLU A 62 11.85 10.78 17.64
C GLU A 62 12.90 11.58 16.83
N ASN A 63 12.45 12.60 16.09
CA ASN A 63 13.31 13.52 15.33
C ASN A 63 13.70 14.76 16.15
#